data_AF-A0A7E5WZ30-F1
#
_entry.id   AF-A0A7E5WZ30-F1
#
_cell.length_a   1.000
_cell.length_b   1.000
_cell.length_c   1.000
_cell.angle_alpha   90.00
_cell.angle_beta   90.00
_cell.angle_gamma   90.00
#
_symmetry.space_group_name_H-M   'P 1'
#
loop_
_entity.id
_entity.type
_entity.pdbx_description
1 polymer ?
#
loop_
_entity_poly.entity_id
_entity_poly.type
_entity_poly.pdbx_seq_one_letter_code
_entity_poly.pdbx_strand_id
1 'polypeptide(L)'
;MTAVKGVKDGKALGPGEIPGEVWKVLKYEGYVWLTLFFNKLLHEEDIPQEWCTSSQVPIFKNKGRGTIDAIFALRQLCAKNRRAHKTLHMLFIDLEKAYDRVPREVLWWAMKEKCVPGKVGIKPDIQEEAPWCMLFADDIVLVGENGPEIQSRLEVWQQKLESVGLKISRTKTEYMFCDFGGLSSPEAIKLDGVRLPVCSDFRYLGSFIQSDGEIDRAVKHRSNAGWMKWWQVTGTICDPHIPLKFKGKIYKTIVRPAVLYESECWATKGMNE
;
A
#
# COMPACT_ATOMS: atom_id res chain seq x y z
N MET A 1 19.46 -9.66 -17.14
CA MET A 1 18.82 -10.85 -17.78
C MET A 1 17.58 -11.37 -17.06
N THR A 2 17.48 -11.30 -15.72
CA THR A 2 16.33 -11.83 -14.95
C THR A 2 15.00 -11.11 -15.23
N ALA A 3 15.03 -9.80 -15.51
CA ALA A 3 13.83 -9.00 -15.73
C ALA A 3 13.06 -9.39 -17.01
N VAL A 4 13.75 -9.57 -18.15
CA VAL A 4 13.09 -9.95 -19.42
C VAL A 4 12.52 -11.37 -19.37
N LYS A 5 13.19 -12.29 -18.68
CA LYS A 5 12.65 -13.63 -18.40
C LYS A 5 11.39 -13.58 -17.52
N GLY A 6 11.23 -12.53 -16.70
CA GLY A 6 10.08 -12.33 -15.81
C GLY A 6 8.87 -11.65 -16.47
N VAL A 7 8.98 -11.19 -17.73
CA VAL A 7 7.85 -10.64 -18.48
C VAL A 7 6.80 -11.75 -18.67
N LYS A 8 5.55 -11.47 -18.33
CA LYS A 8 4.46 -12.47 -18.44
C LYS A 8 3.93 -12.51 -19.86
N ASP A 9 3.69 -13.71 -20.38
CA ASP A 9 3.09 -13.92 -21.69
C ASP A 9 1.59 -13.57 -21.68
N GLY A 10 1.06 -13.15 -22.82
CA GLY A 10 -0.36 -12.86 -23.02
C GLY A 10 -0.85 -11.59 -22.33
N LYS A 11 0.03 -10.62 -22.09
CA LYS A 11 -0.35 -9.31 -21.56
C LYS A 11 -0.89 -8.41 -22.67
N ALA A 12 -1.87 -7.56 -22.33
CA ALA A 12 -2.42 -6.59 -23.25
C ALA A 12 -1.30 -5.70 -23.83
N LEU A 13 -1.36 -5.46 -25.14
CA LEU A 13 -0.37 -4.65 -25.85
C LEU A 13 -0.47 -3.19 -25.39
N GLY A 14 0.68 -2.56 -25.21
CA GLY A 14 0.75 -1.12 -24.99
C GLY A 14 0.43 -0.32 -26.27
N PRO A 15 0.41 1.01 -26.21
CA PRO A 15 0.10 1.87 -27.37
C PRO A 15 1.01 1.67 -28.59
N GLY A 16 2.23 1.18 -28.37
CA GLY A 16 3.16 0.85 -29.46
C GLY A 16 2.92 -0.52 -30.12
N GLU A 17 1.91 -1.27 -29.69
CA GLU A 17 1.52 -2.59 -30.22
C GLU A 17 2.61 -3.69 -30.19
N ILE A 18 3.71 -3.46 -29.47
CA ILE A 18 4.80 -4.45 -29.33
C ILE A 18 4.47 -5.44 -28.21
N PRO A 19 4.32 -6.75 -28.50
CA PRO A 19 4.15 -7.76 -27.47
C PRO A 19 5.38 -7.88 -26.58
N GLY A 20 5.19 -8.06 -25.27
CA GLY A 20 6.30 -8.23 -24.32
C GLY A 20 7.19 -9.45 -24.63
N GLU A 21 6.64 -10.42 -25.36
CA GLU A 21 7.27 -11.63 -25.86
C GLU A 21 8.38 -11.32 -26.87
N VAL A 22 8.28 -10.21 -27.61
CA VAL A 22 9.30 -9.79 -28.58
C VAL A 22 10.67 -9.66 -27.91
N TRP A 23 10.71 -9.14 -26.68
CA TRP A 23 11.95 -9.00 -25.91
C TRP A 23 12.56 -10.35 -25.50
N LYS A 24 11.74 -11.40 -25.36
CA LYS A 24 12.23 -12.77 -25.12
C LYS A 24 12.80 -13.39 -26.40
N VAL A 25 12.24 -13.04 -27.56
CA VAL A 25 12.68 -13.52 -28.88
C VAL A 25 14.01 -12.89 -29.30
N LEU A 26 14.17 -11.59 -29.07
CA LEU A 26 15.36 -10.82 -29.46
C LEU A 26 16.63 -11.18 -28.67
N LYS A 27 16.51 -11.92 -27.56
CA LYS A 27 17.61 -12.46 -26.75
C LYS A 27 18.74 -11.44 -26.58
N TYR A 28 19.99 -11.81 -26.91
CA TYR A 28 21.19 -11.02 -26.65
C TYR A 28 21.16 -9.64 -27.33
N GLU A 29 20.76 -9.58 -28.60
CA GLU A 29 20.70 -8.33 -29.36
C GLU A 29 19.66 -7.37 -28.77
N GLY A 30 18.49 -7.89 -28.39
CA GLY A 30 17.48 -7.12 -27.68
C GLY A 30 17.95 -6.60 -26.32
N TYR A 31 18.74 -7.39 -25.58
CA TYR A 31 19.31 -6.94 -24.31
C TYR A 31 20.33 -5.82 -24.51
N VAL A 32 21.24 -5.96 -25.48
CA VAL A 32 22.24 -4.93 -25.78
C VAL A 32 21.56 -3.65 -26.21
N TRP A 33 20.56 -3.74 -27.09
CA TRP A 33 19.80 -2.57 -27.52
C TRP A 33 19.05 -1.90 -26.37
N LEU A 34 18.33 -2.66 -25.52
CA LEU A 34 17.64 -2.11 -24.35
C LEU A 34 18.61 -1.46 -23.37
N THR A 35 19.77 -2.08 -23.12
CA THR A 35 20.80 -1.52 -22.24
C THR A 35 21.35 -0.22 -22.80
N LEU A 36 21.70 -0.17 -24.09
CA LEU A 36 22.17 1.06 -24.72
C LEU A 36 21.10 2.15 -24.72
N PHE A 37 19.85 1.79 -24.99
CA PHE A 37 18.71 2.70 -24.97
C PHE A 37 18.46 3.29 -23.57
N PHE A 38 18.35 2.45 -22.53
CA PHE A 38 18.17 2.93 -21.16
C PHE A 38 19.38 3.71 -20.64
N ASN A 39 20.60 3.32 -21.01
CA ASN A 39 21.79 4.08 -20.64
C ASN A 39 21.80 5.45 -21.32
N LYS A 40 21.40 5.52 -22.59
CA LYS A 40 21.24 6.79 -23.32
C LYS A 40 20.20 7.69 -22.63
N LEU A 41 19.03 7.16 -22.28
CA LEU A 41 18.00 7.88 -21.51
C LEU A 41 18.50 8.37 -20.14
N LEU A 42 19.28 7.55 -19.43
CA LEU A 42 19.84 7.91 -18.12
C LEU A 42 20.94 8.98 -18.21
N HIS A 43 21.68 9.02 -19.31
CA HIS A 43 22.75 9.99 -19.54
C HIS A 43 22.25 11.31 -20.13
N GLU A 44 21.24 11.25 -21.00
CA GLU A 44 20.67 12.42 -21.65
C GLU A 44 19.57 13.09 -20.82
N GLU A 45 19.08 12.43 -19.77
CA GLU A 45 18.01 12.89 -18.87
C GLU A 45 16.69 13.27 -19.57
N ASP A 46 16.57 12.93 -20.85
CA ASP A 46 15.44 13.22 -21.71
C ASP A 46 14.53 11.99 -21.84
N ILE A 47 13.29 12.12 -21.39
CA ILE A 47 12.29 11.04 -21.43
C ILE A 47 11.36 11.31 -22.61
N PRO A 48 11.15 10.33 -23.52
CA PRO A 48 10.22 10.47 -24.63
C PRO A 48 8.85 10.96 -24.17
N GLN A 49 8.31 11.97 -24.85
CA GLN A 49 7.07 12.63 -24.44
C GLN A 49 5.88 11.68 -24.38
N GLU A 50 5.89 10.59 -25.15
CA GLU A 50 4.86 9.54 -25.11
C GLU A 50 4.81 8.79 -23.78
N TRP A 51 5.91 8.77 -23.00
CA TRP A 51 5.96 8.15 -21.67
C TRP A 51 5.37 9.05 -20.58
N CYS A 52 5.19 10.35 -20.87
CA CYS A 52 4.48 11.28 -19.99
C CYS A 52 2.96 11.11 -20.06
N THR A 53 2.44 10.37 -21.05
CA THR A 53 1.03 9.98 -21.16
C THR A 53 0.81 8.58 -20.60
N SER A 54 0.20 8.48 -19.41
CA SER A 54 -0.08 7.18 -18.78
C SER A 54 -1.53 6.74 -18.99
N SER A 55 -1.72 5.48 -19.39
CA SER A 55 -2.99 4.77 -19.25
C SER A 55 -2.97 4.00 -17.93
N GLN A 56 -3.81 4.39 -16.97
CA GLN A 56 -3.87 3.72 -15.67
C GLN A 56 -4.54 2.35 -15.82
N VAL A 57 -3.76 1.29 -15.60
CA VAL A 57 -4.27 -0.08 -15.45
C VAL A 57 -3.96 -0.52 -14.02
N PRO A 58 -4.98 -0.84 -13.19
CA PRO A 58 -4.73 -1.31 -11.83
C PRO A 58 -4.02 -2.68 -11.87
N ILE A 59 -2.76 -2.71 -11.41
CA ILE A 59 -1.95 -3.92 -11.29
C ILE A 59 -1.72 -4.19 -9.79
N PHE A 60 -2.30 -5.28 -9.29
CA PHE A 60 -2.00 -5.78 -7.94
C PHE A 60 -0.57 -6.31 -7.89
N LYS A 61 0.30 -5.67 -7.10
CA LYS A 61 1.67 -6.13 -6.82
C LYS A 61 1.65 -7.17 -5.70
N ASN A 62 2.53 -8.18 -5.80
CA ASN A 62 3.03 -8.93 -4.63
C ASN A 62 4.40 -9.56 -4.91
N LYS A 63 5.36 -9.32 -3.98
CA LYS A 63 6.25 -10.30 -3.32
C LYS A 63 7.24 -9.60 -2.36
N GLY A 64 7.32 -10.07 -1.10
CA GLY A 64 8.52 -9.95 -0.24
C GLY A 64 8.32 -9.35 1.16
N ARG A 65 7.49 -8.31 1.30
CA ARG A 65 6.95 -7.78 2.57
C ARG A 65 5.53 -7.33 2.25
N GLY A 66 4.56 -8.11 2.72
CA GLY A 66 3.18 -7.96 2.30
C GLY A 66 2.53 -6.76 2.97
N THR A 67 1.53 -6.17 2.33
CA THR A 67 0.57 -5.27 3.01
C THR A 67 0.06 -5.87 4.32
N ILE A 68 -0.08 -7.20 4.34
CA ILE A 68 -0.42 -8.05 5.47
C ILE A 68 0.49 -7.82 6.69
N ASP A 69 1.81 -7.67 6.52
CA ASP A 69 2.74 -7.55 7.65
C ASP A 69 2.51 -6.24 8.42
N ALA A 70 2.25 -5.15 7.70
CA ALA A 70 1.92 -3.86 8.29
C ALA A 70 0.54 -3.86 8.98
N ILE A 71 -0.45 -4.49 8.34
CA ILE A 71 -1.78 -4.66 8.94
C ILE A 71 -1.69 -5.52 10.21
N PHE A 72 -0.92 -6.61 10.18
CA PHE A 72 -0.70 -7.46 11.33
C PHE A 72 -0.02 -6.70 12.46
N ALA A 73 1.03 -5.94 12.18
CA ALA A 73 1.74 -5.12 13.17
C ALA A 73 0.81 -4.11 13.85
N LEU A 74 -0.01 -3.37 13.08
CA LEU A 74 -1.01 -2.45 13.61
C LEU A 74 -2.02 -3.16 14.51
N ARG A 75 -2.54 -4.31 14.09
CA ARG A 75 -3.51 -5.08 14.88
C ARG A 75 -2.92 -5.62 16.17
N GLN A 76 -1.68 -6.10 16.14
CA GLN A 76 -0.98 -6.53 17.36
C GLN A 76 -0.78 -5.36 18.32
N LEU A 77 -0.47 -4.17 17.81
CA LEU A 77 -0.33 -2.98 18.63
C LEU A 77 -1.67 -2.53 19.23
N CYS A 78 -2.77 -2.54 18.47
CA CYS A 78 -4.11 -2.33 19.01
C CYS A 78 -4.44 -3.34 20.11
N ALA A 79 -4.24 -4.64 19.85
CA ALA A 79 -4.55 -5.69 20.80
C ALA A 79 -3.71 -5.58 22.08
N LYS A 80 -2.42 -5.23 21.96
CA LYS A 80 -1.53 -5.02 23.09
C LYS A 80 -1.98 -3.84 23.96
N ASN A 81 -2.26 -2.69 23.35
CA ASN A 81 -2.72 -1.50 24.09
C ASN A 81 -4.11 -1.71 24.68
N ARG A 82 -4.98 -2.48 24.00
CA ARG A 82 -6.29 -2.86 24.52
C ARG A 82 -6.20 -3.72 25.77
N ARG A 83 -5.34 -4.75 25.76
CA ARG A 83 -5.08 -5.59 26.95
C ARG A 83 -4.49 -4.78 28.12
N ALA A 84 -3.76 -3.72 27.81
CA ALA A 84 -3.14 -2.84 28.80
C ALA A 84 -4.05 -1.67 29.23
N HIS A 85 -5.26 -1.53 28.68
CA HIS A 85 -6.14 -0.37 28.89
C HIS A 85 -5.46 0.98 28.64
N LYS A 86 -4.60 1.05 27.62
CA LYS A 86 -3.85 2.25 27.23
C LYS A 86 -4.45 2.94 26.02
N THR A 87 -4.10 4.19 25.82
CA THR A 87 -4.39 4.92 24.59
C THR A 87 -3.42 4.54 23.49
N LEU A 88 -3.85 4.70 22.24
CA LEU A 88 -3.00 4.54 21.05
C LEU A 88 -3.37 5.59 20.02
N HIS A 89 -2.36 6.26 19.47
CA HIS A 89 -2.54 7.37 18.52
C HIS A 89 -1.98 6.94 17.17
N MET A 90 -2.79 6.99 16.12
CA MET A 90 -2.37 6.63 14.76
C MET A 90 -2.64 7.77 13.81
N LEU A 91 -1.67 8.08 12.95
CA LEU A 91 -1.80 9.07 11.91
C LEU A 91 -1.63 8.39 10.55
N PHE A 92 -2.70 8.37 9.76
CA PHE A 92 -2.69 7.87 8.41
C PHE A 92 -2.42 9.03 7.46
N ILE A 93 -1.20 9.10 6.94
CA ILE A 93 -0.69 10.17 6.08
C ILE A 93 -0.74 9.69 4.63
N ASP A 94 -1.34 10.50 3.77
CA ASP A 94 -1.31 10.34 2.31
C ASP A 94 -0.61 11.55 1.69
N LEU A 95 0.06 11.36 0.57
CA LEU A 95 0.82 12.41 -0.11
C LEU A 95 0.03 13.03 -1.29
N GLU A 96 0.07 14.35 -1.42
CA GLU A 96 -0.53 15.04 -2.57
C GLU A 96 0.22 14.70 -3.85
N LYS A 97 -0.40 13.89 -4.72
CA LYS A 97 0.13 13.55 -6.06
C LYS A 97 1.61 13.13 -6.01
N ALA A 98 1.94 12.18 -5.13
CA ALA A 98 3.31 11.78 -4.84
C ALA A 98 4.17 11.61 -6.11
N TYR A 99 3.66 10.88 -7.10
CA TYR A 99 4.38 10.61 -8.35
C TYR A 99 4.62 11.83 -9.23
N ASP A 100 3.73 12.83 -9.19
CA ASP A 100 3.85 14.05 -10.00
C ASP A 100 4.79 15.08 -9.36
N ARG A 101 4.98 14.99 -8.03
CA ARG A 101 5.71 15.99 -7.24
C ARG A 101 7.17 15.66 -6.98
N VAL A 102 7.59 14.41 -7.17
CA VAL A 102 9.00 14.04 -7.03
C VAL A 102 9.82 14.85 -8.06
N PRO A 103 10.75 15.72 -7.62
CA PRO A 103 11.62 16.44 -8.55
C PRO A 103 12.44 15.44 -9.37
N ARG A 104 12.50 15.64 -10.70
CA ARG A 104 13.22 14.73 -11.61
C ARG A 104 14.69 14.55 -11.23
N GLU A 105 15.32 15.62 -10.74
CA GLU A 105 16.69 15.60 -10.21
C GLU A 105 16.87 14.60 -9.06
N VAL A 106 15.89 14.50 -8.15
CA VAL A 106 15.91 13.55 -7.03
C VAL A 106 15.73 12.13 -7.54
N LEU A 107 14.88 11.93 -8.54
CA LEU A 107 14.68 10.63 -9.18
C LEU A 107 15.96 10.18 -9.90
N TRP A 108 16.60 11.06 -10.66
CA TRP A 108 17.84 10.78 -11.37
C TRP A 108 19.00 10.52 -10.43
N TRP A 109 19.16 11.33 -9.39
CA TRP A 109 20.13 11.05 -8.33
C TRP A 109 19.87 9.69 -7.65
N ALA A 110 18.62 9.39 -7.29
CA ALA A 110 18.27 8.10 -6.69
C ALA A 110 18.57 6.93 -7.63
N MET A 111 18.28 7.06 -8.93
CA MET A 111 18.60 6.03 -9.92
C MET A 111 20.11 5.86 -10.12
N LYS A 112 20.89 6.96 -10.10
CA LYS A 112 22.35 6.94 -10.17
C LYS A 112 22.97 6.29 -8.92
N GLU A 113 22.42 6.52 -7.72
CA GLU A 113 22.88 5.86 -6.48
C GLU A 113 22.46 4.37 -6.36
N LYS A 114 21.33 3.97 -6.95
CA LYS A 114 20.77 2.60 -6.80
C LYS A 114 21.47 1.52 -7.64
N CYS A 115 22.54 1.84 -8.37
CA CYS A 115 23.47 0.85 -8.95
C CYS A 115 24.34 0.09 -7.90
N VAL A 116 24.00 0.24 -6.61
CA VAL A 116 24.31 -0.58 -5.40
C VAL A 116 25.72 -0.39 -4.79
N PRO A 117 25.90 -0.14 -3.46
CA PRO A 117 24.94 0.04 -2.36
C PRO A 117 24.95 1.46 -1.77
N GLY A 118 23.79 2.10 -1.73
CA GLY A 118 23.55 3.34 -0.99
C GLY A 118 22.05 3.62 -0.99
N LYS A 119 21.43 3.64 0.20
CA LYS A 119 19.98 3.85 0.31
C LYS A 119 19.67 5.32 0.07
N VAL A 120 19.21 5.65 -1.13
CA VAL A 120 18.34 6.81 -1.32
C VAL A 120 16.89 6.42 -1.10
N GLY A 121 16.37 6.93 0.00
CA GLY A 121 14.98 7.10 0.39
C GLY A 121 15.01 8.20 1.45
N ILE A 122 13.89 8.52 2.08
CA ILE A 122 13.91 9.27 3.34
C ILE A 122 15.02 8.67 4.21
N LYS A 123 16.05 9.47 4.57
CA LYS A 123 17.20 8.94 5.31
C LYS A 123 16.69 8.12 6.52
N PRO A 124 17.33 7.00 6.89
CA PRO A 124 16.87 6.10 7.95
C PRO A 124 16.72 6.77 9.33
N ASP A 125 17.23 7.99 9.48
CA ASP A 125 17.21 8.79 10.70
C ASP A 125 15.80 9.09 11.27
N ILE A 126 14.73 8.99 10.48
CA ILE A 126 13.34 9.26 10.92
C ILE A 126 12.46 8.00 10.86
N GLN A 127 12.88 7.00 10.07
CA GLN A 127 12.11 5.77 9.92
C GLN A 127 12.44 4.83 11.07
N GLU A 128 11.67 4.94 12.14
CA GLU A 128 11.65 3.94 13.21
C GLU A 128 11.22 2.57 12.68
N GLU A 129 11.66 1.51 13.34
CA GLU A 129 11.21 0.17 13.00
C GLU A 129 9.70 0.02 13.27
N ALA A 130 9.06 -0.86 12.50
CA ALA A 130 7.68 -1.23 12.75
C ALA A 130 7.52 -1.70 14.22
N PRO A 131 6.45 -1.31 14.93
CA PRO A 131 5.19 -0.79 14.39
C PRO A 131 5.03 0.75 14.44
N TRP A 132 6.06 1.51 14.83
CA TRP A 132 5.94 2.96 15.10
C TRP A 132 5.92 3.83 13.85
N CYS A 133 6.56 3.35 12.78
CA CYS A 133 6.50 3.94 11.45
C CYS A 133 6.34 2.84 10.40
N MET A 134 5.30 2.94 9.57
CA MET A 134 5.06 2.01 8.46
C MET A 134 4.92 2.80 7.16
N LEU A 135 5.63 2.35 6.13
CA LEU A 135 5.64 2.97 4.80
C LEU A 135 5.26 1.94 3.75
N PHE A 136 4.23 2.24 2.98
CA PHE A 136 3.80 1.46 1.82
C PHE A 136 3.52 2.39 0.64
N ALA A 137 4.53 2.56 -0.23
CA ALA A 137 4.48 3.52 -1.33
C ALA A 137 4.12 4.94 -0.84
N ASP A 138 2.92 5.44 -1.14
CA ASP A 138 2.37 6.73 -0.73
C ASP A 138 1.58 6.69 0.59
N ASP A 139 1.26 5.50 1.10
CA ASP A 139 0.60 5.32 2.40
C ASP A 139 1.63 5.29 3.52
N ILE A 140 1.54 6.27 4.43
CA ILE A 140 2.44 6.40 5.59
C ILE A 140 1.58 6.30 6.87
N VAL A 141 2.03 5.50 7.83
CA VAL A 141 1.39 5.42 9.15
C VAL A 141 2.39 5.73 10.23
N LEU A 142 2.09 6.74 11.04
CA LEU A 142 2.81 7.05 12.26
C LEU A 142 1.99 6.58 13.46
N VAL A 143 2.65 5.97 14.43
CA VAL A 143 2.01 5.50 15.66
C VAL A 143 2.74 6.06 16.87
N GLY A 144 1.99 6.50 17.88
CA GLY A 144 2.52 7.02 19.14
C GLY A 144 1.65 6.61 20.32
N GLU A 145 2.22 6.69 21.53
CA GLU A 145 1.52 6.35 22.77
C GLU A 145 0.77 7.55 23.37
N ASN A 146 1.15 8.77 22.97
CA ASN A 146 0.53 10.03 23.41
C ASN A 146 0.42 11.02 22.24
N GLY A 147 -0.44 12.03 22.37
CA GLY A 147 -0.68 12.97 21.27
C GLY A 147 0.42 14.03 21.07
N PRO A 148 1.15 14.55 22.08
CA PRO A 148 2.29 15.43 21.83
C PRO A 148 3.40 14.74 21.03
N GLU A 149 3.63 13.44 21.30
CA GLU A 149 4.53 12.61 20.52
C GLU A 149 4.07 12.53 19.05
N ILE A 150 2.79 12.25 18.78
CA ILE A 150 2.33 12.10 17.39
C ILE A 150 2.34 13.42 16.63
N GLN A 151 2.06 14.55 17.31
CA GLN A 151 2.18 15.89 16.75
C GLN A 151 3.64 16.21 16.37
N SER A 152 4.59 15.95 17.27
CA SER A 152 6.01 16.14 17.01
C SER A 152 6.50 15.27 15.84
N ARG A 153 6.09 14.01 15.80
CA ARG A 153 6.38 13.10 14.67
C ARG A 153 5.81 13.63 13.35
N LEU A 154 4.57 14.13 13.33
CA LEU A 154 3.96 14.73 12.14
C LEU A 154 4.77 15.92 11.62
N GLU A 155 5.22 16.82 12.50
CA GLU A 155 6.00 18.00 12.12
C GLU A 155 7.37 17.62 11.53
N VAL A 156 8.06 16.64 12.13
CA VAL A 156 9.32 16.11 11.61
C VAL A 156 9.11 15.49 10.22
N TRP A 157 8.04 14.71 10.05
CA TRP A 157 7.70 14.09 8.77
C TRP A 157 7.34 15.13 7.71
N GLN A 158 6.56 16.14 8.08
CA GLN A 158 6.20 17.25 7.21
C GLN A 158 7.46 17.96 6.67
N GLN A 159 8.35 18.40 7.55
CA GLN A 159 9.57 19.12 7.16
C GLN A 159 10.45 18.26 6.23
N LYS A 160 10.59 16.96 6.53
CA LYS A 160 11.39 16.05 5.72
C LYS A 160 10.78 15.83 4.34
N LEU A 161 9.47 15.63 4.26
CA LEU A 161 8.76 15.45 2.99
C LEU A 161 8.85 16.72 2.14
N GLU A 162 8.68 17.89 2.75
CA GLU A 162 8.80 19.18 2.06
C GLU A 162 10.22 19.42 1.54
N SER A 163 11.25 19.00 2.27
CA SER A 163 12.65 19.11 1.83
C SER A 163 12.96 18.30 0.56
N VAL A 164 12.16 17.28 0.26
CA VAL A 164 12.28 16.46 -0.96
C VAL A 164 11.21 16.78 -2.01
N GLY A 165 10.45 17.87 -1.81
CA GLY A 165 9.39 18.31 -2.72
C GLY A 165 8.06 17.55 -2.60
N LEU A 166 7.91 16.68 -1.59
CA LEU A 166 6.66 15.98 -1.30
C LEU A 166 5.81 16.79 -0.31
N LYS A 167 4.49 16.65 -0.39
CA LYS A 167 3.57 17.35 0.53
C LYS A 167 2.50 16.39 1.03
N ILE A 168 2.16 16.54 2.30
CA ILE A 168 1.08 15.78 2.94
C ILE A 168 -0.29 16.30 2.46
N SER A 169 -1.18 15.36 2.11
CA SER A 169 -2.56 15.62 1.70
C SER A 169 -3.43 15.93 2.90
N ARG A 170 -3.85 17.19 3.05
CA ARG A 170 -4.74 17.60 4.15
C ARG A 170 -6.11 16.95 4.13
N THR A 171 -6.60 16.56 2.95
CA THR A 171 -7.96 16.02 2.78
C THR A 171 -8.04 14.52 2.98
N LYS A 172 -6.92 13.82 2.84
CA LYS A 172 -6.84 12.36 2.98
C LYS A 172 -6.07 11.91 4.22
N THR A 173 -5.36 12.83 4.87
CA THR A 173 -4.65 12.54 6.12
C THR A 173 -5.64 12.55 7.26
N GLU A 174 -5.72 11.44 7.99
CA GLU A 174 -6.70 11.24 9.06
C GLU A 174 -5.99 10.79 10.34
N TYR A 175 -6.49 11.28 11.48
CA TYR A 175 -6.02 10.92 12.81
C TYR A 175 -7.00 9.92 13.43
N MET A 176 -6.49 8.83 13.99
CA MET A 176 -7.27 7.86 14.75
C MET A 176 -6.76 7.79 16.18
N PHE A 177 -7.71 7.94 17.11
CA PHE A 177 -7.46 7.84 18.54
C PHE A 177 -8.17 6.61 19.08
N CYS A 178 -7.40 5.67 19.59
CA CYS A 178 -7.92 4.49 20.27
C CYS A 178 -7.85 4.69 21.77
N ASP A 179 -8.99 4.81 22.44
CA ASP A 179 -9.07 4.83 23.89
C ASP A 179 -9.59 3.50 24.40
N PHE A 180 -8.68 2.61 24.79
CA PHE A 180 -9.04 1.32 25.37
C PHE A 180 -9.28 1.37 26.89
N GLY A 181 -9.02 2.51 27.53
CA GLY A 181 -9.30 2.75 28.94
C GLY A 181 -10.64 3.44 29.19
N GLY A 182 -11.18 4.15 28.18
CA GLY A 182 -12.46 4.88 28.24
C GLY A 182 -12.43 6.16 29.08
N LEU A 183 -11.23 6.64 29.44
CA LEU A 183 -11.02 7.77 30.35
C LEU A 183 -10.41 8.99 29.66
N SER A 184 -10.09 8.88 28.36
CA SER A 184 -9.32 9.87 27.63
C SER A 184 -10.11 10.45 26.46
N SER A 185 -9.63 11.58 25.93
CA SER A 185 -10.25 12.24 24.78
C SER A 185 -9.22 12.49 23.68
N PRO A 186 -9.64 12.51 22.40
CA PRO A 186 -8.73 12.69 21.29
C PRO A 186 -8.11 14.08 21.29
N GLU A 187 -6.78 14.13 21.20
CA GLU A 187 -6.04 15.37 21.06
C GLU A 187 -6.30 16.09 19.72
N ALA A 188 -6.09 17.41 19.72
CA ALA A 188 -6.25 18.25 18.53
C ALA A 188 -4.96 18.31 17.71
N ILE A 189 -4.63 17.21 17.02
CA ILE A 189 -3.49 17.13 16.09
C ILE A 189 -3.70 18.10 14.93
N LYS A 190 -2.68 18.88 14.59
CA LYS A 190 -2.74 19.94 13.57
C LYS A 190 -1.70 19.71 12.48
N LEU A 191 -2.13 19.85 11.25
CA LEU A 191 -1.27 19.95 10.06
C LEU A 191 -1.39 21.38 9.53
N ASP A 192 -0.27 22.11 9.44
CA ASP A 192 -0.24 23.52 9.05
C ASP A 192 -1.18 24.42 9.87
N GLY A 193 -1.29 24.15 11.17
CA GLY A 193 -2.20 24.88 12.08
C GLY A 193 -3.68 24.50 11.97
N VAL A 194 -4.07 23.66 11.00
CA VAL A 194 -5.45 23.17 10.82
C VAL A 194 -5.60 21.81 11.49
N ARG A 195 -6.66 21.63 12.29
CA ARG A 195 -6.96 20.36 12.97
C ARG A 195 -7.27 19.27 11.94
N LEU A 196 -6.62 18.12 12.08
CA LEU A 196 -6.90 16.94 11.27
C LEU A 196 -8.22 16.28 11.69
N PRO A 197 -8.97 15.70 10.72
CA PRO A 197 -10.18 14.94 11.04
C PRO A 197 -9.84 13.73 11.90
N VAL A 198 -10.68 13.48 12.92
CA VAL A 198 -10.62 12.27 13.75
C VAL A 198 -11.54 11.21 13.15
N CYS A 199 -11.03 10.00 12.93
CA CYS A 199 -11.79 8.88 12.39
C CYS A 199 -11.94 7.73 13.40
N SER A 200 -13.09 7.04 13.32
CA SER A 200 -13.38 5.81 14.08
C SER A 200 -12.98 4.55 13.31
N ASP A 201 -13.01 4.61 11.98
CA ASP A 201 -12.59 3.55 11.09
C ASP A 201 -11.82 4.12 9.90
N PHE A 202 -10.74 3.45 9.52
CA PHE A 202 -9.88 3.87 8.42
C PHE A 202 -9.53 2.67 7.53
N ARG A 203 -9.49 2.89 6.21
CA ARG A 203 -9.14 1.85 5.24
C ARG A 203 -7.66 1.90 4.89
N TYR A 204 -6.86 1.10 5.58
CA TYR A 204 -5.42 0.99 5.35
C TYR A 204 -5.05 -0.26 4.55
N LEU A 205 -4.35 -0.09 3.43
CA LEU A 205 -3.89 -1.18 2.53
C LEU A 205 -4.99 -2.17 2.11
N GLY A 206 -6.22 -1.67 2.06
CA GLY A 206 -7.42 -2.44 1.73
C GLY A 206 -8.14 -3.08 2.91
N SER A 207 -7.58 -3.05 4.13
CA SER A 207 -8.22 -3.49 5.38
C SER A 207 -8.87 -2.34 6.14
N PHE A 208 -9.89 -2.62 6.93
CA PHE A 208 -10.41 -1.65 7.89
C PHE A 208 -9.70 -1.81 9.24
N ILE A 209 -9.23 -0.69 9.78
CA ILE A 209 -8.73 -0.53 11.14
C ILE A 209 -9.79 0.27 11.91
N GLN A 210 -10.15 -0.16 13.12
CA GLN A 210 -11.14 0.51 13.96
C GLN A 210 -10.48 1.02 15.25
N SER A 211 -10.95 2.17 15.75
CA SER A 211 -10.45 2.80 16.98
C SER A 211 -10.75 1.99 18.25
N ASP A 212 -11.81 1.18 18.24
CA ASP A 212 -12.13 0.22 19.30
C ASP A 212 -11.28 -1.06 19.24
N GLY A 213 -10.49 -1.24 18.17
CA GLY A 213 -9.68 -2.44 17.94
C GLY A 213 -10.47 -3.67 17.51
N GLU A 214 -11.78 -3.54 17.24
CA GLU A 214 -12.61 -4.62 16.72
C GLU A 214 -12.30 -4.91 15.25
N ILE A 215 -12.64 -6.13 14.82
CA ILE A 215 -12.40 -6.60 13.44
C ILE A 215 -13.69 -6.71 12.61
N ASP A 216 -14.86 -6.41 13.21
CA ASP A 216 -16.16 -6.66 12.60
C ASP A 216 -16.33 -5.93 11.27
N ARG A 217 -15.83 -4.68 11.17
CA ARG A 217 -15.86 -3.91 9.93
C ARG A 217 -15.01 -4.54 8.83
N ALA A 218 -13.83 -5.02 9.19
CA ALA A 218 -12.92 -5.70 8.26
C ALA A 218 -13.55 -7.02 7.75
N VAL A 219 -14.13 -7.82 8.65
CA VAL A 219 -14.83 -9.06 8.30
C VAL A 219 -16.03 -8.77 7.40
N LYS A 220 -16.87 -7.79 7.74
CA LYS A 220 -18.03 -7.39 6.93
C LYS A 220 -17.62 -6.90 5.55
N HIS A 221 -16.55 -6.10 5.46
CA HIS A 221 -16.03 -5.64 4.17
C HIS A 221 -15.55 -6.81 3.30
N ARG A 222 -14.82 -7.77 3.86
CA ARG A 222 -14.36 -8.97 3.12
C ARG A 222 -15.49 -9.91 2.73
N SER A 223 -16.46 -10.09 3.61
CA SER A 223 -17.69 -10.85 3.31
C SER A 223 -18.41 -10.23 2.12
N ASN A 224 -18.62 -8.91 2.12
CA ASN A 224 -19.24 -8.19 1.00
C ASN A 224 -18.41 -8.30 -0.27
N ALA A 225 -17.08 -8.17 -0.20
CA ALA A 225 -16.20 -8.32 -1.36
C ALA A 225 -16.28 -9.74 -1.96
N GLY A 226 -16.31 -10.76 -1.10
CA GLY A 226 -16.54 -12.15 -1.49
C GLY A 226 -17.91 -12.34 -2.14
N TRP A 227 -18.95 -11.73 -1.58
CA TRP A 227 -20.30 -11.78 -2.11
C TRP A 227 -20.42 -11.13 -3.50
N MET A 228 -19.77 -9.98 -3.70
CA MET A 228 -19.70 -9.34 -5.01
C MET A 228 -18.99 -10.22 -6.04
N LYS A 229 -17.90 -10.90 -5.65
CA LYS A 229 -17.21 -11.86 -6.51
C LYS A 229 -18.05 -13.09 -6.80
N TRP A 230 -18.84 -13.57 -5.83
CA TRP A 230 -19.79 -14.64 -6.03
C TRP A 230 -20.87 -14.28 -7.06
N TRP A 231 -21.50 -13.10 -6.94
CA TRP A 231 -22.49 -12.63 -7.91
C TRP A 231 -21.95 -12.59 -9.35
N GLN A 232 -20.70 -12.17 -9.54
CA GLN A 232 -20.06 -12.14 -10.87
C GLN A 232 -19.96 -13.51 -11.53
N VAL A 233 -19.91 -14.59 -10.76
CA VAL A 233 -19.74 -15.97 -11.26
C VAL A 233 -20.94 -16.86 -10.97
N THR A 234 -22.04 -16.30 -10.42
CA THR A 234 -23.19 -17.08 -9.96
C THR A 234 -23.85 -17.83 -11.13
N GLY A 235 -23.87 -17.23 -12.32
CA GLY A 235 -24.39 -17.88 -13.53
C GLY A 235 -23.63 -19.15 -13.88
N THR A 236 -22.32 -19.20 -13.63
CA THR A 236 -21.47 -20.38 -13.89
C THR A 236 -21.45 -21.36 -12.71
N ILE A 237 -21.48 -20.85 -11.48
CA ILE A 237 -21.44 -21.71 -10.29
C ILE A 237 -22.78 -22.41 -10.05
N CYS A 238 -23.91 -21.75 -10.33
CA CYS A 238 -25.24 -22.32 -10.12
C CYS A 238 -25.76 -23.13 -11.31
N ASP A 239 -25.10 -23.11 -12.47
CA ASP A 239 -25.52 -23.85 -13.66
C ASP A 239 -25.39 -25.37 -13.45
N PRO A 240 -26.49 -26.16 -13.52
CA PRO A 240 -26.44 -27.61 -13.33
C PRO A 240 -25.61 -28.36 -14.39
N HIS A 241 -25.40 -27.78 -15.57
CA HIS A 241 -24.64 -28.40 -16.67
C HIS A 241 -23.13 -28.27 -16.50
N ILE A 242 -22.66 -27.44 -15.56
CA ILE A 242 -21.23 -27.22 -15.34
C ILE A 242 -20.67 -28.24 -14.34
N PRO A 243 -19.59 -28.97 -14.69
CA PRO A 243 -19.00 -29.95 -13.77
C PRO A 243 -18.52 -29.33 -12.45
N LEU A 244 -18.77 -30.03 -11.35
CA LEU A 244 -18.39 -29.58 -10.00
C LEU A 244 -16.90 -29.26 -9.87
N LYS A 245 -16.03 -30.03 -10.56
CA LYS A 245 -14.59 -29.80 -10.58
C LYS A 245 -14.23 -28.41 -11.15
N PHE A 246 -14.96 -27.93 -12.15
CA PHE A 246 -14.76 -26.62 -12.74
C PHE A 246 -15.29 -25.50 -11.83
N LYS A 247 -16.49 -25.69 -11.25
CA LYS A 247 -17.04 -24.79 -10.22
C LYS A 247 -16.09 -24.61 -9.04
N GLY A 248 -15.51 -25.71 -8.56
CA GLY A 248 -14.50 -25.69 -7.50
C GLY A 248 -13.24 -24.92 -7.86
N LYS A 249 -12.81 -24.92 -9.13
CA LYS A 249 -11.69 -24.08 -9.60
C LYS A 249 -12.09 -22.61 -9.56
N ILE A 250 -13.23 -22.23 -10.13
CA ILE A 250 -13.75 -20.85 -10.14
C ILE A 250 -13.84 -20.29 -8.71
N TYR A 251 -14.44 -21.05 -7.79
CA TYR A 251 -14.53 -20.65 -6.38
C TYR A 251 -13.13 -20.39 -5.78
N LYS A 252 -12.19 -21.33 -5.94
CA LYS A 252 -10.83 -21.22 -5.38
C LYS A 252 -10.02 -20.06 -5.96
N THR A 253 -10.29 -19.64 -7.20
CA THR A 253 -9.53 -18.59 -7.89
C THR A 253 -10.15 -17.20 -7.80
N ILE A 254 -11.48 -17.08 -7.66
CA ILE A 254 -12.19 -15.80 -7.75
C ILE A 254 -12.81 -15.41 -6.41
N VAL A 255 -13.58 -16.31 -5.80
CA VAL A 255 -14.36 -16.02 -4.59
C VAL A 255 -13.48 -16.15 -3.35
N ARG A 256 -12.78 -17.29 -3.21
CA ARG A 256 -11.97 -17.60 -2.03
C ARG A 256 -10.89 -16.56 -1.74
N PRO A 257 -10.10 -16.06 -2.71
CA PRO A 257 -9.08 -15.05 -2.43
C PRO A 257 -9.67 -13.71 -1.95
N ALA A 258 -10.86 -13.34 -2.42
CA ALA A 258 -11.53 -12.11 -1.98
C ALA A 258 -12.02 -12.20 -0.53
N VAL A 259 -12.47 -13.39 -0.11
CA VAL A 259 -12.92 -13.65 1.27
C VAL A 259 -11.74 -13.79 2.24
N LEU A 260 -10.68 -14.50 1.85
CA LEU A 260 -9.58 -14.88 2.75
C LEU A 260 -8.45 -13.86 2.85
N TYR A 261 -8.48 -12.78 2.06
CA TYR A 261 -7.42 -11.78 2.17
C TYR A 261 -7.42 -11.13 3.56
N GLU A 262 -6.26 -11.16 4.23
CA GLU A 262 -6.01 -10.70 5.61
C GLU A 262 -6.69 -11.52 6.73
N SER A 263 -7.28 -12.68 6.42
CA SER A 263 -7.92 -13.50 7.47
C SER A 263 -6.92 -14.02 8.51
N GLU A 264 -5.65 -14.12 8.15
CA GLU A 264 -4.54 -14.46 9.05
C GLU A 264 -4.23 -13.39 10.11
N CYS A 265 -4.73 -12.17 9.90
CA CYS A 265 -4.56 -11.06 10.84
C CYS A 265 -5.81 -10.85 11.73
N TRP A 266 -6.81 -11.72 11.68
CA TRP A 266 -8.01 -11.60 12.50
C TRP A 266 -7.82 -12.28 13.86
N ALA A 267 -8.00 -11.50 14.94
CA ALA A 267 -8.06 -12.07 16.27
C ALA A 267 -9.37 -12.85 16.43
N THR A 268 -9.28 -14.06 16.99
CA THR A 268 -10.48 -14.80 17.39
C THR A 268 -11.14 -14.07 18.54
N LYS A 269 -12.40 -13.66 18.39
CA LYS A 269 -13.21 -13.25 19.55
C LYS A 269 -13.32 -14.47 20.45
N GLY A 270 -12.88 -14.35 21.71
CA GLY A 270 -13.24 -15.34 22.71
C GLY A 270 -14.77 -15.42 22.72
N MET A 271 -15.31 -16.62 22.59
CA MET A 271 -16.71 -16.84 22.93
C MET A 271 -16.82 -16.46 24.41
N ASN A 272 -17.46 -15.33 24.71
CA ASN A 272 -17.84 -15.02 26.07
C ASN A 272 -18.81 -16.14 26.49
N GLU A 273 -18.32 -17.06 27.32
CA GLU A 273 -19.14 -17.95 28.15
C GLU A 273 -19.86 -17.13 29.24
#